data_AF-A0A6B1KEC4-F1
#
_entry.id   AF-A0A6B1KEC4-F1
#
_cell.length_a   1.000
_cell.length_b   1.000
_cell.length_c   1.000
_cell.angle_alpha   90.00
_cell.angle_beta   90.00
_cell.angle_gamma   90.00
#
_symmetry.space_group_name_H-M   'P 1'
#
loop_
_entity.id
_entity.type
_entity.pdbx_description
1 polymer ?
#
loop_
_entity_poly.entity_id
_entity_poly.type
_entity_poly.pdbx_seq_one_letter_code
_entity_poly.pdbx_strand_id
1 'polypeptide(L)' 'AVVAFDDVSLAEALEPALTVVAQAPEEIGRSAATTALARLDGDRSRARTITVPTRLVVRGSGEQRVREGGR' A
#
# COMPACT_ATOMS: atom_id res chain seq x y z
N ALA A 1 -1.95 4.92 18.38
CA ALA A 1 -1.39 4.57 17.07
C ALA A 1 -2.21 3.49 16.40
N VAL A 2 -2.65 3.78 15.19
CA VAL A 2 -3.28 2.87 14.22
C VAL A 2 -2.68 3.21 12.86
N VAL A 3 -2.25 2.19 12.11
CA VAL A 3 -1.80 2.30 10.72
C VAL A 3 -2.60 1.29 9.90
N ALA A 4 -3.26 1.74 8.85
CA ALA A 4 -4.05 0.88 7.96
C ALA A 4 -3.30 0.56 6.67
N PHE A 5 -3.89 -0.30 5.84
CA PHE A 5 -3.35 -0.71 4.55
C PHE A 5 -4.35 -0.36 3.46
N ASP A 6 -3.82 0.07 2.31
CA ASP A 6 -4.56 0.69 1.21
C ASP A 6 -5.00 2.14 1.48
N ASP A 7 -5.00 2.96 0.44
CA ASP A 7 -5.31 4.40 0.50
C ASP A 7 -6.68 4.67 -0.14
N VAL A 8 -7.71 4.25 0.57
CA VAL A 8 -9.11 4.47 0.18
C VAL A 8 -9.58 5.86 0.60
N SER A 9 -10.54 6.45 -0.12
CA SER A 9 -11.06 7.80 0.16
C SER A 9 -11.54 7.99 1.61
N LEU A 10 -12.03 6.91 2.25
CA LEU A 10 -12.45 6.93 3.65
C LEU A 10 -11.29 7.22 4.62
N ALA A 11 -10.06 6.82 4.29
CA ALA A 11 -8.90 7.04 5.14
C ALA A 11 -8.63 8.53 5.43
N GLU A 12 -8.96 9.39 4.48
CA GLU A 12 -8.83 10.85 4.60
C GLU A 12 -10.04 11.51 5.28
N ALA A 13 -11.21 10.88 5.23
CA ALA A 13 -12.46 11.44 5.75
C ALA A 13 -12.67 11.21 7.26
N LEU A 14 -11.82 10.42 7.91
CA LEU A 14 -11.90 10.12 9.35
C LEU A 14 -11.17 11.16 10.20
N GLU A 15 -11.53 11.26 11.49
CA GLU A 15 -10.88 12.11 12.47
C GLU A 15 -10.41 11.26 13.68
N PRO A 16 -9.09 11.09 13.91
CA PRO A 16 -8.00 11.54 13.05
C PRO A 16 -7.94 10.74 11.73
N ALA A 17 -7.49 11.39 10.66
CA ALA A 17 -7.27 10.71 9.39
C ALA A 17 -6.26 9.56 9.53
N LEU A 18 -6.50 8.46 8.81
CA LEU A 18 -5.71 7.24 8.96
C LEU A 18 -4.35 7.36 8.27
N THR A 19 -3.27 7.11 9.02
CA THR A 19 -1.96 6.81 8.44
C THR A 19 -2.07 5.47 7.73
N VAL A 20 -1.60 5.40 6.48
CA VAL A 20 -1.74 4.18 5.65
C VAL A 20 -0.43 3.78 4.98
N VAL A 21 -0.25 2.48 4.77
CA VAL A 21 0.67 1.98 3.74
C VAL A 21 -0.11 1.89 2.43
N ALA A 22 0.09 2.89 1.57
CA ALA A 22 -0.58 2.99 0.28
C ALA A 22 0.08 2.05 -0.74
N GLN A 23 -0.75 1.28 -1.44
CA GLN A 23 -0.32 0.46 -2.58
C GLN A 23 -0.32 1.29 -3.88
N ALA A 24 0.25 0.72 -4.93
CA ALA A 24 0.16 1.23 -6.30
C ALA A 24 -0.71 0.29 -7.15
N PRO A 25 -2.04 0.27 -6.96
CA PRO A 25 -2.93 -0.70 -7.62
C PRO A 25 -2.87 -0.61 -9.15
N GLU A 26 -2.68 0.58 -9.71
CA GLU A 26 -2.48 0.78 -11.15
C GLU A 26 -1.23 0.07 -11.67
N GLU A 27 -0.11 0.15 -10.94
CA GLU A 27 1.16 -0.48 -11.33
C GLU A 27 1.11 -1.99 -11.15
N ILE A 28 0.40 -2.49 -10.12
CA ILE A 28 0.10 -3.91 -9.95
C ILE A 28 -0.71 -4.41 -11.15
N GLY A 29 -1.80 -3.72 -11.51
CA GLY A 29 -2.66 -4.08 -12.62
C GLY A 29 -1.91 -4.06 -13.96
N ARG A 30 -1.12 -3.02 -14.21
CA ARG A 30 -0.27 -2.90 -15.40
C ARG A 30 0.73 -4.05 -15.49
N SER A 31 1.48 -4.31 -14.42
CA SER A 31 2.47 -5.39 -14.36
C SER A 31 1.84 -6.76 -14.59
N ALA A 32 0.67 -7.00 -13.98
CA ALA A 32 -0.08 -8.24 -14.14
C ALA A 32 -0.59 -8.41 -15.58
N ALA A 33 -1.22 -7.39 -16.15
CA ALA A 33 -1.74 -7.41 -17.51
C ALA A 33 -0.62 -7.59 -18.54
N THR A 34 0.47 -6.82 -18.44
CA THR A 34 1.65 -6.97 -19.32
C THR A 34 2.23 -8.38 -19.23
N THR A 35 2.36 -8.92 -18.02
CA THR A 35 2.87 -10.29 -17.85
C THR A 35 1.91 -11.32 -18.44
N ALA A 36 0.61 -11.20 -18.21
CA ALA A 36 -0.38 -12.13 -18.75
C ALA A 36 -0.44 -12.11 -20.28
N LEU A 37 -0.44 -10.92 -20.89
CA LEU A 37 -0.44 -10.77 -22.35
C LEU A 37 0.83 -11.36 -22.98
N ALA A 38 2.01 -11.09 -22.41
CA ALA A 38 3.25 -11.69 -22.89
C ALA A 38 3.21 -13.23 -22.86
N ARG A 39 2.59 -13.83 -21.83
CA ARG A 39 2.39 -15.29 -21.76
C ARG A 39 1.46 -15.80 -22.85
N LEU A 40 0.38 -15.09 -23.15
CA LEU A 40 -0.54 -15.42 -24.24
C LEU A 40 0.17 -15.33 -25.60
N ASP A 41 1.06 -14.35 -25.77
CA ASP A 41 1.89 -14.17 -26.97
C ASP A 41 3.07 -15.16 -27.06
N GLY A 42 3.15 -16.13 -26.14
CA GLY A 42 4.07 -17.26 -26.21
C GLY A 42 5.31 -17.15 -25.32
N ASP A 43 5.39 -16.19 -24.40
CA ASP A 43 6.46 -16.18 -23.40
C ASP A 43 6.40 -17.43 -22.50
N ARG A 44 7.40 -18.31 -22.63
CA ARG A 44 7.57 -19.54 -21.84
C ARG A 44 8.66 -19.42 -20.78
N SER A 45 9.11 -18.21 -20.44
CA SER A 45 10.07 -17.98 -19.36
C SER A 45 9.61 -18.59 -18.04
N ARG A 46 10.53 -18.83 -17.10
CA ARG A 46 10.16 -19.35 -15.77
C ARG A 46 9.22 -18.38 -15.04
N ALA A 47 8.44 -18.91 -14.09
CA ALA A 47 7.64 -18.05 -13.21
C ALA A 47 8.54 -17.05 -12.48
N ARG A 48 8.08 -15.81 -12.36
CA ARG A 48 8.80 -14.72 -11.70
C ARG A 48 7.88 -13.97 -10.76
N THR A 49 8.44 -13.48 -9.67
CA THR A 49 7.74 -12.60 -8.73
C THR A 49 8.10 -11.15 -9.05
N ILE A 50 7.09 -10.32 -9.28
CA ILE A 50 7.25 -8.88 -9.47
C ILE A 50 6.79 -8.21 -8.17
N THR A 51 7.69 -7.50 -7.50
CA THR A 51 7.37 -6.74 -6.28
C THR A 51 7.17 -5.28 -6.64
N VAL A 52 5.97 -4.76 -6.38
CA VAL A 52 5.63 -3.35 -6.57
C VAL A 52 5.84 -2.62 -5.23
N PRO A 53 6.58 -1.50 -5.20
CA PRO A 53 6.83 -0.77 -3.97
C PRO A 53 5.55 -0.12 -3.41
N THR A 54 5.47 -0.02 -2.09
CA THR A 54 4.44 0.74 -1.38
C THR A 54 5.02 2.03 -0.83
N ARG A 55 4.15 2.95 -0.40
CA ARG A 55 4.55 4.19 0.28
C ARG A 55 3.79 4.36 1.59
N LEU A 56 4.45 4.87 2.63
CA LEU A 56 3.77 5.28 3.86
C LEU A 56 3.20 6.69 3.67
N VAL A 57 1.91 6.86 3.88
CA VAL A 57 1.22 8.15 3.92
C VAL A 57 0.93 8.48 5.37
N VAL A 58 1.72 9.40 5.92
CA VAL A 58 1.63 9.81 7.33
C VAL A 58 0.43 10.75 7.52
N ARG A 59 -0.41 10.43 8.51
CA ARG A 59 -1.55 11.24 8.96
C ARG A 59 -1.63 11.22 10.50
N GLY A 60 -2.80 11.49 11.08
CA GLY A 60 -2.94 11.66 12.53
C GLY A 60 -3.06 10.37 13.36
N SER A 61 -3.48 9.25 12.76
CA SER A 61 -3.72 8.03 13.52
C SER A 61 -2.44 7.27 13.95
N GLY A 62 -1.31 7.48 13.25
CA GLY A 62 -0.10 6.67 13.39
C GLY A 62 0.70 6.92 14.67
N GLU A 63 0.48 8.05 15.34
CA GLU A 63 1.31 8.48 16.46
C GLU A 63 0.93 7.79 17.79
N GLN A 64 1.93 7.63 18.65
CA GLN A 64 1.72 7.31 20.07
C GLN A 64 2.00 8.57 20.90
N ARG A 65 1.10 8.89 21.83
CA ARG A 65 1.41 9.93 22.83
C ARG A 65 2.56 9.42 23.70
N VAL A 66 3.54 10.28 23.94
CA VAL A 66 4.55 10.03 24.96
C VAL A 66 3.82 9.89 26.30
N ARG A 67 4.08 8.80 27.03
CA ARG A 67 3.61 8.69 28.41
C ARG A 67 4.51 9.57 29.26
N GLU A 68 3.99 10.71 29.71
CA GLU A 68 4.64 11.46 30.78
C GLU A 68 4.57 10.61 32.06
N GLY A 69 5.72 10.18 32.55
CA GLY A 69 5.84 9.35 33.74
C GLY A 69 5.25 10.07 34.95
N GLY A 70 4.29 9.41 35.60
CA GLY A 70 3.88 9.76 36.96
C GLY A 70 5.09 9.73 37.88
N ARG A 71 5.27 10.82 38.63
CA ARG A 71 5.93 10.78 39.93
C ARG A 71 4.90 10.41 40.98
#